data_AF-A0A6V7LSB0-F1
#
_entry.id   AF-A0A6V7LSB0-F1
#
_cell.length_a   1.000
_cell.length_b   1.000
_cell.length_c   1.000
_cell.angle_alpha   90.00
_cell.angle_beta   90.00
_cell.angle_gamma   90.00
#
_symmetry.space_group_name_H-M   'P 1'
#
loop_
_entity.id
_entity.type
_entity.pdbx_description
1 polymer ?
#
loop_
_entity_poly.entity_id
_entity_poly.type
_entity_poly.pdbx_seq_one_letter_code
_entity_poly.pdbx_strand_id
1 'polypeptide(L)' 'MENAKFAVVDFVDEKTEDGYVVELVPMTWMSFHQGRWGCYYPRAASDTIRKWVEDEKPVNEKWKLHLNIEVLAWA' A
#
# COMPACT_ATOMS: atom_id res chain seq x y z
N MET A 1 4.79 17.58 -7.64
CA MET A 1 4.87 16.13 -7.32
C MET A 1 4.76 15.36 -8.64
N GLU A 2 5.80 15.38 -9.47
CA GLU A 2 5.65 14.89 -10.85
C GLU A 2 6.28 13.52 -11.15
N ASN A 3 6.92 12.82 -10.21
CA ASN A 3 7.59 11.55 -10.52
C ASN A 3 7.70 10.51 -9.38
N ALA A 4 6.97 10.66 -8.26
CA ALA A 4 6.98 9.61 -7.24
C ALA A 4 6.41 8.33 -7.84
N LYS A 5 7.06 7.19 -7.64
CA LYS A 5 6.60 5.87 -8.12
C LYS A 5 6.05 5.02 -6.99
N PHE A 6 6.43 5.33 -5.75
CA PHE A 6 6.05 4.60 -4.57
C PHE A 6 5.52 5.53 -3.48
N ALA A 7 4.84 4.94 -2.51
CA ALA A 7 4.36 5.57 -1.30
C ALA A 7 4.74 4.72 -0.10
N VAL A 8 5.16 5.36 0.98
CA VAL A 8 5.27 4.73 2.30
C VAL A 8 3.92 4.88 3.00
N VAL A 9 3.27 3.77 3.28
CA VAL A 9 1.88 3.71 3.79
C VAL A 9 1.85 3.01 5.13
N ASP A 10 1.27 3.67 6.13
CA ASP A 10 0.87 3.06 7.40
C ASP A 10 -0.57 2.57 7.31
N PHE A 11 -0.78 1.27 7.52
CA PHE A 11 -2.10 0.66 7.59
C PHE A 11 -2.61 0.71 9.04
N VAL A 12 -3.22 1.84 9.41
CA VAL A 12 -3.59 2.21 10.79
C VAL A 12 -4.39 1.12 11.54
N ASP A 13 -5.30 0.42 10.85
CA ASP A 13 -6.13 -0.64 11.45
C ASP A 13 -5.47 -2.03 11.47
N GLU A 14 -4.39 -2.22 10.71
CA GLU A 14 -3.68 -3.50 10.64
C GLU A 14 -2.57 -3.51 11.70
N LYS A 15 -2.57 -4.58 12.52
CA LYS A 15 -1.54 -4.80 13.54
C LYS A 15 -0.89 -6.15 13.36
N THR A 16 0.42 -6.18 13.42
CA THR A 16 1.20 -7.42 13.60
C THR A 16 1.55 -7.58 15.08
N GLU A 17 2.09 -8.74 15.47
CA GLU A 17 2.59 -8.97 16.83
C GLU A 17 3.67 -7.93 17.23
N ASP A 18 4.37 -7.36 16.25
CA ASP A 18 5.45 -6.39 16.42
C ASP A 18 5.01 -4.92 16.31
N GLY A 19 3.71 -4.64 16.08
CA GLY A 19 3.16 -3.27 16.06
C GLY A 19 2.42 -2.91 14.77
N TYR A 20 2.81 -1.78 14.16
CA TYR A 20 2.15 -1.16 12.99
C TYR A 20 2.63 -1.79 11.68
N VAL A 21 1.75 -1.81 10.67
CA VAL A 21 2.10 -2.25 9.31
C VAL A 21 2.45 -1.03 8.46
N VAL A 22 3.75 -0.76 8.31
CA VAL A 22 4.27 0.30 7.43
C VAL A 22 4.96 -0.33 6.23
N GLU A 23 4.49 0.00 5.03
CA GLU A 23 4.89 -0.69 3.80
C GLU A 23 5.20 0.31 2.67
N LEU A 24 6.17 -0.04 1.83
CA LEU A 24 6.43 0.67 0.58
C LEU A 24 5.56 0.05 -0.52
N VAL A 25 4.66 0.83 -1.11
CA VAL A 25 3.73 0.35 -2.15
C VAL A 25 3.85 1.16 -3.43
N PRO A 26 3.67 0.56 -4.62
CA PRO A 26 3.60 1.30 -5.87
C PRO A 26 2.43 2.29 -5.88
N MET A 27 2.59 3.44 -6.52
CA MET A 27 1.49 4.40 -6.71
C MET A 27 0.30 3.78 -7.44
N THR A 28 0.54 2.77 -8.28
CA THR A 28 -0.53 2.04 -9.00
C THR A 28 -1.44 1.26 -8.05
N TRP A 29 -1.02 1.04 -6.80
CA TRP A 29 -1.84 0.42 -5.76
C TRP A 29 -2.64 1.45 -4.96
N MET A 30 -2.29 2.73 -5.09
CA MET A 30 -2.97 3.85 -4.43
C MET A 30 -4.18 4.29 -5.23
N SER A 31 -5.25 4.66 -4.53
CA SER A 31 -6.47 5.19 -5.14
C SER A 31 -7.07 6.30 -4.28
N PHE A 32 -7.52 7.38 -4.91
CA PHE A 32 -8.08 8.53 -4.22
C PHE A 32 -9.62 8.47 -4.21
N HIS A 33 -10.22 8.39 -3.02
CA HIS A 33 -11.66 8.23 -2.83
C HIS A 33 -12.19 9.30 -1.87
N GLN A 34 -13.17 10.09 -2.32
CA GLN A 34 -13.91 11.04 -1.48
C GLN A 34 -13.01 11.98 -0.64
N GLY A 35 -11.88 12.44 -1.21
CA GLY A 35 -10.98 13.36 -0.54
C GLY A 35 -9.89 12.72 0.33
N ARG A 36 -9.78 11.38 0.34
CA ARG A 36 -8.70 10.65 1.05
C ARG A 36 -8.04 9.59 0.16
N TRP A 37 -6.79 9.27 0.48
CA TRP A 37 -6.08 8.14 -0.13
C TRP A 37 -6.51 6.81 0.48
N GLY A 38 -6.53 5.78 -0.34
CA GLY A 38 -6.61 4.38 0.03
C GLY A 38 -5.56 3.56 -0.73
N CYS A 39 -5.31 2.34 -0.28
CA CYS A 39 -4.37 1.41 -0.90
C CYS A 39 -5.04 0.06 -1.13
N TYR A 40 -4.97 -0.44 -2.35
CA TYR A 40 -5.26 -1.85 -2.63
C TYR A 40 -4.08 -2.69 -2.17
N TYR A 41 -4.30 -3.54 -1.17
CA TYR A 41 -3.23 -4.34 -0.57
C TYR A 41 -3.58 -5.83 -0.55
N PRO A 42 -2.64 -6.71 -0.92
CA PRO A 42 -2.87 -8.15 -0.88
C PRO A 42 -2.73 -8.71 0.54
N ARG A 43 -3.52 -9.74 0.84
CA ARG A 43 -3.24 -10.65 1.97
C ARG A 43 -2.29 -11.76 1.50
N ALA A 44 -0.99 -11.51 1.57
CA ALA A 44 0.07 -12.46 1.17
C ALA A 44 1.24 -12.43 2.18
N ALA A 45 2.17 -13.38 2.08
CA ALA A 45 3.39 -13.38 2.87
C ALA A 45 4.32 -12.22 2.46
N SER A 46 5.04 -11.61 3.40
CA SER A 46 5.84 -10.40 3.17
C SER A 46 6.84 -10.52 2.02
N ASP A 47 7.52 -11.66 1.87
CA ASP A 47 8.45 -11.89 0.74
C ASP A 47 7.75 -11.86 -0.62
N THR A 48 6.50 -12.34 -0.68
CA THR A 48 5.69 -12.27 -1.91
C THR A 48 5.29 -10.83 -2.21
N ILE A 49 4.91 -10.08 -1.19
CA ILE A 49 4.54 -8.67 -1.35
C ILE A 49 5.74 -7.87 -1.84
N ARG A 50 6.91 -8.01 -1.20
CA ARG A 50 8.14 -7.33 -1.63
C ARG A 50 8.44 -7.56 -3.11
N LYS A 51 8.38 -8.81 -3.56
CA LYS A 51 8.57 -9.14 -4.97
C LYS A 51 7.52 -8.46 -5.87
N TRP A 52 6.26 -8.43 -5.47
CA TRP A 52 5.21 -7.75 -6.24
C TRP A 52 5.37 -6.24 -6.28
N VAL A 53 5.91 -5.63 -5.23
CA VAL A 53 6.28 -4.21 -5.23
C VAL A 53 7.42 -3.96 -6.21
N GLU A 54 8.47 -4.78 -6.18
CA GLU A 54 9.61 -4.71 -7.12
C GLU A 54 9.18 -4.89 -8.59
N ASP A 55 8.25 -5.81 -8.84
CA ASP A 55 7.69 -6.09 -10.17
C ASP A 55 6.59 -5.08 -10.59
N GLU A 56 6.29 -4.06 -9.76
CA GLU A 56 5.17 -3.11 -9.94
C GLU A 56 3.85 -3.82 -10.32
N LYS A 57 3.57 -4.95 -9.66
CA LYS A 57 2.49 -5.86 -10.04
C LYS A 57 1.15 -5.10 -10.11
N PRO A 58 0.38 -5.21 -11.21
CA PRO A 58 -0.93 -4.59 -11.29
C PRO A 58 -1.87 -5.07 -10.18
N VAL A 59 -2.69 -4.15 -9.67
CA VAL A 59 -3.73 -4.45 -8.69
C VAL A 59 -4.65 -5.56 -9.21
N ASN A 60 -4.95 -6.52 -8.35
CA ASN A 60 -5.82 -7.65 -8.64
C ASN A 60 -7.18 -7.48 -7.95
N GLU A 61 -8.27 -7.98 -8.56
CA GLU A 61 -9.63 -7.93 -7.99
C GLU A 61 -9.77 -8.58 -6.60
N LYS A 62 -8.84 -9.46 -6.22
CA LYS A 62 -8.82 -10.13 -4.92
C LYS A 62 -8.17 -9.28 -3.82
N TRP A 63 -7.50 -8.19 -4.17
CA TRP A 63 -6.88 -7.30 -3.19
C TRP A 63 -7.94 -6.44 -2.53
N LYS A 64 -7.77 -6.19 -1.24
CA LYS A 64 -8.72 -5.38 -0.48
C LYS A 64 -8.30 -3.93 -0.55
N LEU A 65 -9.28 -3.03 -0.66
CA LEU A 65 -9.05 -1.60 -0.51
C LEU A 65 -9.03 -1.25 0.97
N HIS A 66 -7.89 -0.77 1.46
CA HIS A 66 -7.73 -0.22 2.80
C HIS A 66 -7.89 1.30 2.72
N LEU A 67 -8.89 1.84 3.42
CA LEU A 67 -9.20 3.28 3.45
C LEU A 67 -8.76 3.96 4.74
N ASN A 68 -8.46 3.18 5.77
CA ASN A 68 -7.86 3.70 7.00
C ASN A 68 -6.34 3.51 6.92
N ILE A 69 -5.72 4.42 6.17
CA ILE A 69 -4.29 4.44 5.95
C ILE A 69 -3.76 5.86 6.13
N GLU A 70 -2.47 5.99 6.40
CA GLU A 70 -1.75 7.26 6.33
C GLU A 70 -0.61 7.15 5.30
N VAL A 71 -0.51 8.13 4.41
CA VAL A 71 0.61 8.23 3.47
C VAL A 71 1.69 9.09 4.11
N LEU A 72 2.76 8.44 4.57
CA LEU A 72 3.84 9.10 5.33
C LEU A 72 4.82 9.84 4.42
N ALA A 73 5.11 9.27 3.24
CA ALA A 73 6.03 9.85 2.26
C ALA A 73 5.74 9.33 0.85
N TRP A 74 6.10 10.12 -0.15
CA TRP A 74 6.15 9.72 -1.55
C TRP A 74 7.61 9.57 -1.98
N ALA A 75 7.93 8.52 -2.74
CA ALA A 75 9.29 8.15 -3.15
C ALA A 75 9.40 7.87 -4.66
#